data_AF-A0AAV4HVC4-F1
#
_entry.id   AF-A0AAV4HVC4-F1
#
_cell.length_a   1.000
_cell.length_b   1.000
_cell.length_c   1.000
_cell.angle_alpha   90.00
_cell.angle_beta   90.00
_cell.angle_gamma   90.00
#
_symmetry.space_group_name_H-M   'P 1'
#
loop_
_entity.id
_entity.type
_entity.pdbx_description
1 polymer ?
#
loop_
_entity_poly.entity_id
_entity_poly.type
_entity_poly.pdbx_seq_one_letter_code
_entity_poly.pdbx_strand_id
1 'polypeptide(L)'
;MEKYSDLDRVFTVPLSIHYPTKSASKATFLSIAHDICKRVVSIFLPGKNGARPIHGTQEKYTETDWQKLLLFYEYIHADTGRGCGASHQTGWTALIVEFVQKLRR
;
A
#
# COMPACT_ATOMS: atom_id res chain seq x y z
N MET A 1 -5.43 17.08 1.62
CA MET A 1 -4.32 17.02 0.66
C MET A 1 -3.62 18.35 0.45
N GLU A 2 -4.12 19.46 1.00
CA GLU A 2 -3.44 20.78 0.97
C GLU A 2 -2.02 20.80 1.57
N LYS A 3 -1.68 19.91 2.50
CA LYS A 3 -0.34 19.88 3.11
C LYS A 3 0.75 19.27 2.21
N TYR A 4 0.37 18.66 1.08
CA TYR A 4 1.29 18.00 0.13
C TYR A 4 1.07 18.41 -1.33
N SER A 5 0.15 19.33 -1.61
CA SER A 5 0.11 20.04 -2.91
C SER A 5 1.44 20.76 -3.21
N ASP A 6 2.24 20.97 -2.16
CA ASP A 6 3.57 21.59 -2.19
C ASP A 6 4.72 20.60 -2.44
N LEU A 7 4.48 19.31 -2.73
CA LEU A 7 5.57 18.46 -3.24
C LEU A 7 6.09 18.95 -4.60
N ASP A 8 5.20 19.54 -5.40
CA ASP A 8 5.55 20.30 -6.61
C ASP A 8 6.05 21.73 -6.29
N ARG A 9 6.15 22.16 -5.02
CA ARG A 9 6.83 23.42 -4.63
C ARG A 9 8.32 23.23 -4.34
N VAL A 10 8.78 22.01 -4.05
CA VAL A 10 10.21 21.74 -3.89
C VAL A 10 10.94 21.89 -5.23
N PHE A 11 10.23 21.65 -6.33
CA PHE A 11 10.75 21.77 -7.69
C PHE A 11 9.88 22.75 -8.47
N THR A 12 10.47 23.82 -9.00
CA THR A 12 9.79 24.93 -9.69
C THR A 12 9.03 24.54 -10.97
N VAL A 13 9.08 23.28 -11.38
CA VAL A 13 8.38 22.69 -12.52
C VAL A 13 7.86 21.30 -12.14
N PRO A 14 6.71 20.85 -12.70
CA PRO A 14 6.20 19.50 -12.48
C PRO A 14 7.20 18.49 -13.06
N LEU A 15 8.04 17.94 -12.18
CA LEU A 15 9.05 16.97 -12.55
C LEU A 15 8.37 15.60 -12.74
N SER A 16 8.50 15.05 -13.95
CA SER A 16 7.95 13.76 -14.32
C SER A 16 9.05 12.81 -14.79
N ILE A 17 8.92 11.54 -14.42
CA ILE A 17 9.88 10.49 -14.77
C ILE A 17 9.16 9.27 -15.35
N HIS A 18 9.90 8.39 -16.03
CA HIS A 18 9.37 7.12 -16.50
C HIS A 18 8.92 6.26 -15.32
N TYR A 19 7.65 5.87 -15.31
CA TYR A 19 7.05 5.10 -14.22
C TYR A 19 5.93 4.17 -14.71
N PRO A 20 5.98 2.86 -14.39
CA PRO A 20 7.05 2.17 -13.65
C PRO A 20 8.39 2.19 -14.40
N THR A 21 9.47 1.82 -13.71
CA THR A 21 10.81 1.77 -14.30
C THR A 21 10.80 1.00 -15.63
N LYS A 22 11.42 1.57 -16.68
CA LYS A 22 11.43 1.05 -18.07
C LYS A 22 10.09 1.10 -18.83
N SER A 23 9.06 1.77 -18.32
CA SER A 23 7.82 2.03 -19.08
C SER A 23 7.97 3.23 -20.02
N ALA A 24 7.16 3.27 -21.09
CA ALA A 24 7.06 4.44 -21.96
C ALA A 24 6.27 5.60 -21.31
N SER A 25 5.51 5.32 -20.25
CA SER A 25 4.66 6.27 -19.54
C SER A 25 5.48 7.13 -18.58
N LYS A 26 5.15 8.42 -18.52
CA LYS A 26 5.69 9.34 -17.51
C LYS A 26 4.63 9.65 -16.46
N ALA A 27 5.06 9.82 -15.22
CA ALA A 27 4.21 10.25 -14.12
C ALA A 27 4.95 11.30 -13.26
N THR A 28 4.18 12.22 -12.68
CA THR A 28 4.68 13.17 -11.67
C THR A 28 4.99 12.45 -10.37
N PHE A 29 5.86 13.01 -9.53
CA PHE A 29 6.15 12.40 -8.22
C PHE A 29 4.90 12.23 -7.35
N LEU A 30 3.96 13.16 -7.41
CA LEU A 30 2.69 13.03 -6.69
C LEU A 30 1.88 11.81 -7.19
N SER A 31 1.78 11.65 -8.52
CA SER A 31 1.11 10.49 -9.11
C SER A 31 1.79 9.17 -8.74
N ILE A 32 3.13 9.15 -8.73
CA ILE A 32 3.92 7.99 -8.33
C ILE A 32 3.70 7.66 -6.85
N ALA A 33 3.76 8.66 -5.97
CA ALA A 33 3.52 8.49 -4.54
C ALA A 33 2.09 7.96 -4.28
N HIS A 34 1.10 8.48 -5.00
CA HIS A 34 -0.29 7.97 -4.93
C HIS A 34 -0.39 6.53 -5.42
N ASP A 35 0.25 6.16 -6.52
CA ASP A 35 0.24 4.78 -7.02
C ASP A 35 0.90 3.81 -6.03
N ILE A 36 2.05 4.18 -5.46
CA ILE A 36 2.72 3.39 -4.42
C ILE A 36 1.82 3.24 -3.19
N CYS A 37 1.19 4.31 -2.71
CA CYS A 37 0.23 4.22 -1.60
C CYS A 37 -0.90 3.23 -1.90
N LYS A 38 -1.49 3.28 -3.10
CA LYS A 38 -2.54 2.34 -3.52
C LYS A 38 -2.04 0.90 -3.51
N ARG A 39 -0.85 0.65 -4.04
CA ARG A 39 -0.23 -0.69 -4.07
C ARG A 39 0.03 -1.23 -2.67
N VAL A 40 0.56 -0.42 -1.76
CA VAL A 40 0.78 -0.86 -0.37
C VAL A 40 -0.55 -1.11 0.34
N VAL A 41 -1.57 -0.25 0.17
CA VAL A 41 -2.90 -0.50 0.76
C VAL A 41 -3.53 -1.77 0.19
N SER A 42 -3.31 -2.07 -1.09
CA SER A 42 -3.92 -3.22 -1.77
C SER A 42 -3.57 -4.58 -1.15
N ILE A 43 -2.41 -4.72 -0.49
CA ILE A 43 -2.02 -5.99 0.16
C ILE A 43 -2.92 -6.34 1.34
N PHE A 44 -3.57 -5.33 1.93
CA PHE A 44 -4.51 -5.49 3.03
C PHE A 44 -5.94 -5.70 2.54
N LEU A 45 -6.24 -5.62 1.24
CA LEU A 45 -7.59 -5.77 0.71
C LEU A 45 -7.86 -7.21 0.24
N PRO A 46 -9.11 -7.70 0.35
CA PRO A 46 -9.44 -9.01 -0.19
C PRO A 46 -9.46 -8.96 -1.71
N GLY A 47 -8.83 -9.95 -2.34
CA GLY A 47 -8.94 -10.22 -3.77
C GLY A 47 -10.29 -10.87 -4.13
N LYS A 48 -10.41 -11.30 -5.40
CA LYS A 48 -11.63 -11.94 -5.92
C LYS A 48 -12.04 -13.21 -5.17
N ASN A 49 -11.07 -13.91 -4.59
CA ASN A 49 -11.25 -15.13 -3.80
C ASN A 49 -11.32 -14.86 -2.28
N GLY A 50 -11.41 -13.60 -1.85
CA GLY A 50 -11.39 -13.23 -0.43
C GLY A 50 -10.00 -13.23 0.22
N ALA A 51 -8.97 -13.72 -0.46
CA ALA A 51 -7.61 -13.76 0.06
C ALA A 51 -6.96 -12.37 0.04
N ARG A 52 -6.21 -12.06 1.11
CA ARG A 52 -5.40 -10.83 1.20
C ARG A 52 -3.93 -11.21 1.03
N PRO A 53 -3.15 -10.53 0.19
CA PRO A 53 -1.71 -10.79 0.07
C PRO A 53 -0.99 -10.79 1.43
N ILE A 54 -1.41 -9.93 2.37
CA ILE A 54 -0.82 -9.84 3.71
C ILE A 54 -0.89 -11.17 4.50
N HIS A 55 -1.88 -12.02 4.25
CA HIS A 55 -1.99 -13.34 4.89
C HIS A 55 -1.24 -14.46 4.15
N GLY A 56 -0.67 -14.18 2.98
CA GLY A 56 0.05 -15.16 2.18
C GLY A 56 -0.82 -16.37 1.83
N THR A 57 -0.36 -17.57 2.19
CA THR A 57 -1.04 -18.85 1.90
C THR A 57 -1.97 -19.31 3.04
N GLN A 58 -2.29 -18.45 4.00
CA GLN A 58 -3.14 -18.80 5.14
C GLN A 58 -4.62 -18.75 4.74
N GLU A 59 -5.11 -19.84 4.15
CA GLU A 59 -6.49 -19.96 3.64
C GLU A 59 -7.57 -19.70 4.70
N LYS A 60 -7.25 -19.95 5.98
CA LYS A 60 -8.17 -19.68 7.09
C LYS A 60 -8.72 -18.26 7.09
N TYR A 61 -7.93 -17.26 6.69
CA TYR A 61 -8.37 -15.86 6.63
C TYR A 61 -9.28 -15.55 5.43
N THR A 62 -9.63 -16.55 4.62
CA THR A 62 -10.65 -16.44 3.57
C THR A 62 -12.04 -16.90 4.04
N GLU A 63 -12.10 -17.63 5.15
CA GLU A 63 -13.35 -18.11 5.75
C GLU A 63 -14.14 -16.95 6.36
N THR A 64 -15.49 -17.00 6.26
CA THR A 64 -16.40 -15.89 6.64
C THR A 64 -16.12 -15.32 8.03
N ASP A 65 -15.84 -16.19 9.02
CA ASP A 65 -15.62 -15.77 10.41
C ASP A 65 -14.26 -15.08 10.60
N TRP A 66 -13.27 -15.41 9.77
CA TRP A 66 -11.89 -14.94 9.89
C TRP A 66 -11.57 -13.82 8.90
N GLN A 67 -12.39 -13.63 7.88
CA GLN A 67 -12.16 -12.66 6.79
C GLN A 67 -12.04 -11.21 7.30
N LYS A 68 -12.65 -10.90 8.45
CA LYS A 68 -12.60 -9.58 9.09
C LYS A 68 -11.39 -9.41 10.03
N LEU A 69 -10.65 -10.47 10.34
CA LEU A 69 -9.49 -10.44 11.23
C LEU A 69 -8.24 -10.01 10.44
N LEU A 70 -8.00 -8.70 10.41
CA LEU A 70 -6.80 -8.14 9.80
C LEU A 70 -5.62 -8.20 10.77
N LEU A 71 -4.48 -8.67 10.28
CA LEU A 71 -3.24 -8.75 11.04
C LEU A 71 -2.22 -7.71 10.59
N PHE A 72 -1.38 -7.30 11.53
CA PHE A 72 -0.28 -6.35 11.31
C PHE A 72 1.04 -7.03 11.63
N TYR A 73 1.83 -7.24 10.60
CA TYR A 73 3.07 -7.99 10.68
C TYR A 73 4.25 -7.07 10.94
N GLU A 74 5.36 -7.64 11.42
CA GLU A 74 6.62 -6.92 11.65
C GLU A 74 7.19 -6.37 10.33
N TYR A 75 7.22 -7.19 9.28
CA TYR A 75 7.65 -6.75 7.96
C TYR A 75 6.87 -7.47 6.85
N ILE A 76 7.06 -7.01 5.62
CA ILE A 76 6.33 -7.49 4.44
C ILE A 76 7.34 -7.99 3.41
N HIS A 77 7.05 -9.14 2.81
CA HIS A 77 7.84 -9.65 1.68
C HIS A 77 7.60 -8.79 0.43
N ALA A 78 8.67 -8.27 -0.18
CA ALA A 78 8.58 -7.30 -1.27
C ALA A 78 7.82 -7.84 -2.51
N ASP A 79 8.06 -9.09 -2.90
CA ASP A 79 7.46 -9.64 -4.13
C ASP A 79 5.99 -10.08 -3.98
N THR A 80 5.64 -10.62 -2.81
CA THR A 80 4.34 -11.28 -2.60
C THR A 80 3.38 -10.45 -1.76
N GLY A 81 3.89 -9.48 -1.00
CA GLY A 81 3.11 -8.72 -0.03
C GLY A 81 2.74 -9.51 1.23
N ARG A 82 3.26 -10.73 1.42
CA ARG A 82 2.96 -11.52 2.63
C ARG A 82 3.57 -10.88 3.87
N GLY A 83 2.82 -10.89 4.95
CA GLY A 83 3.31 -10.55 6.28
C GLY A 83 4.33 -11.57 6.80
N CYS A 84 5.35 -11.07 7.50
CA CYS A 84 6.44 -11.84 8.05
C CYS A 84 6.77 -11.37 9.48
N GLY A 85 7.38 -12.26 10.27
CA GLY A 85 7.67 -11.99 11.68
C GLY A 85 6.43 -12.02 12.56
N ALA A 86 6.45 -11.28 13.67
CA ALA A 86 5.33 -11.23 14.61
C ALA A 86 4.06 -10.63 13.95
N SER A 87 2.90 -11.27 14.15
CA SER A 87 1.63 -10.95 13.46
C SER A 87 0.72 -9.93 14.18
N HIS A 88 1.11 -9.48 15.37
CA HIS A 88 0.37 -8.52 16.20
C HIS A 88 1.20 -7.25 16.48
N GLN A 89 2.06 -6.87 15.53
CA GLN A 89 2.89 -5.67 15.57
C GLN A 89 2.09 -4.49 15.01
N THR A 90 1.18 -3.92 15.80
CA THR A 90 0.38 -2.73 15.45
C THR A 90 1.15 -1.40 15.53
N GLY A 91 2.50 -1.46 15.51
CA GLY A 91 3.38 -0.30 15.50
C GLY A 91 3.47 0.36 14.12
N TRP A 92 4.65 0.34 13.50
CA TRP A 92 4.90 1.07 12.24
C TRP A 92 4.05 0.60 11.07
N THR A 93 3.60 -0.66 11.02
CA THR A 93 2.74 -1.13 9.92
C THR A 93 1.31 -0.59 10.01
N ALA A 94 0.86 -0.14 11.18
CA ALA A 94 -0.41 0.57 11.32
C ALA A 94 -0.40 1.96 10.65
N LEU A 95 0.77 2.51 10.30
CA LEU A 95 0.90 3.74 9.52
C LEU A 95 0.25 3.63 8.13
N ILE A 96 -0.09 2.43 7.67
CA ILE A 96 -0.91 2.24 6.46
C ILE A 96 -2.25 2.99 6.52
N VAL A 97 -2.78 3.25 7.72
CA VAL A 97 -4.00 4.05 7.92
C VAL A 97 -3.84 5.47 7.38
N GLU A 98 -2.64 6.05 7.47
CA GLU A 98 -2.36 7.36 6.87
C GLU A 98 -2.47 7.30 5.35
N PHE A 99 -2.06 6.20 4.71
CA PHE A 99 -2.19 6.05 3.27
C PHE A 99 -3.66 5.93 2.88
N VAL A 100 -4.45 5.17 3.64
CA VAL A 100 -5.91 5.11 3.44
C VAL A 100 -6.55 6.49 3.55
N GLN A 101 -6.15 7.30 4.55
CA GLN A 101 -6.64 8.67 4.67
C GLN A 101 -6.24 9.55 3.49
N LYS A 102 -4.99 9.45 3.01
CA LYS A 102 -4.51 10.21 1.84
C LYS A 102 -5.25 9.83 0.56
N LEU A 103 -5.58 8.56 0.37
CA LEU A 103 -6.31 8.06 -0.80
C LEU A 103 -7.81 8.37 -0.79
N ARG A 104 -8.40 8.68 0.38
CA ARG A 104 -9.83 9.04 0.51
C ARG A 104 -10.12 10.52 0.32
N ARG A 105 -9.12 11.38 0.48
CA ARG A 105 -9.24 12.82 0.24
C ARG A 105 -9.19 13.11 -1.24
#